data_AF-A0A0R1QJX8-F1
#
_entry.id   AF-A0A0R1QJX8-F1
#
_cell.length_a   1.000
_cell.length_b   1.000
_cell.length_c   1.000
_cell.angle_alpha   90.00
_cell.angle_beta   90.00
_cell.angle_gamma   90.00
#
_symmetry.space_group_name_H-M   'P 1'
#
loop_
_entity.id
_entity.type
_entity.pdbx_description
1 polymer ?
#
loop_
_entity_poly.entity_id
_entity_poly.type
_entity_poly.pdbx_seq_one_letter_code
_entity_poly.pdbx_strand_id
1 'polypeptide(L)'
;MENEFANINAIKTKIINLSANLNLPKGTEAFISDIHGNNDKYLNIIRSGAGNISRKVEELFNGRLTTLNQKKLVCLIYYPEEVLEKNDKQLTDIDESEQWYMDTINHLIEVMRYVANKYPSNIVKIALDNHFHEFVYELSSADLSAEDKQPYYHEMIKNIVNLRMGADFTIAVCHAIQKLAIERIHIIGDTYDRGAHPDLIIEHLNESWQNFDFEWGNHDVLWMGSMAGSKLCMLNLLRISARYHNLGLLEDVYDMDLTSLRKFASNRYKPLPNFEARVNIAGLTDAQRDLDTASNKPRLLCNLNLKDKLLNGGQNLIWMIVCYWIN
;
A
#
# COMPACT_ATOMS: atom_id res chain seq x y z
N MET A 1 -11.74 8.14 -30.39
CA MET A 1 -10.39 8.40 -30.93
C MET A 1 -10.30 9.69 -31.75
N GLU A 2 -11.35 10.16 -32.44
CA GLU A 2 -11.28 11.41 -33.22
C GLU A 2 -11.22 12.71 -32.37
N ASN A 3 -11.55 12.67 -31.08
CA ASN A 3 -11.61 13.87 -30.21
C ASN A 3 -10.39 14.11 -29.30
N GLU A 4 -9.32 13.30 -29.38
CA GLU A 4 -8.13 13.46 -28.52
C GLU A 4 -6.88 14.01 -29.24
N PHE A 5 -6.83 13.97 -30.57
CA PHE A 5 -5.63 14.32 -31.32
C PHE A 5 -5.90 15.43 -32.34
N ALA A 6 -5.35 16.61 -32.09
CA ALA A 6 -5.61 17.82 -32.86
C ALA A 6 -5.08 17.79 -34.31
N ASN A 7 -4.11 16.92 -34.65
CA ASN A 7 -3.60 16.75 -36.01
C ASN A 7 -2.88 15.41 -36.23
N ILE A 8 -2.64 15.09 -37.52
CA ILE A 8 -1.95 13.86 -37.96
C ILE A 8 -0.54 13.73 -37.36
N ASN A 9 0.17 14.84 -37.12
CA ASN A 9 1.50 14.79 -36.52
C ASN A 9 1.45 14.35 -35.04
N ALA A 10 0.42 14.76 -34.29
CA ALA A 10 0.22 14.29 -32.91
C ALA A 10 -0.01 12.77 -32.87
N ILE A 11 -0.77 12.23 -33.83
CA ILE A 11 -0.95 10.78 -33.98
C ILE A 11 0.39 10.09 -34.27
N LYS A 12 1.17 10.60 -35.22
CA LYS A 12 2.50 10.05 -35.55
C LYS A 12 3.45 10.08 -34.36
N THR A 13 3.50 11.17 -33.61
CA THR A 13 4.30 11.29 -32.38
C THR A 13 3.87 10.26 -31.33
N LYS A 14 2.56 10.07 -31.15
CA LYS A 14 2.06 9.07 -30.20
C LYS A 14 2.41 7.65 -30.63
N ILE A 15 2.31 7.33 -31.93
CA ILE A 15 2.75 6.03 -32.47
C ILE A 15 4.23 5.82 -32.20
N ILE A 16 5.09 6.79 -32.51
CA ILE A 16 6.54 6.69 -32.25
C ILE A 16 6.82 6.40 -30.78
N ASN A 17 6.20 7.17 -29.87
CA ASN A 17 6.38 6.98 -28.42
C ASN A 17 5.90 5.61 -27.94
N LEU A 18 4.72 5.16 -28.39
CA LEU A 18 4.20 3.83 -28.02
C LEU A 18 5.06 2.70 -28.57
N SER A 19 5.51 2.81 -29.83
CA SER A 19 6.43 1.83 -30.44
C SER A 19 7.78 1.79 -29.73
N ALA A 20 8.32 2.93 -29.30
CA ALA A 20 9.54 2.98 -28.51
C ALA A 20 9.33 2.30 -27.14
N ASN A 21 8.23 2.61 -26.45
CA ASN A 21 7.90 2.02 -25.15
C ASN A 21 7.72 0.50 -25.21
N LEU A 22 7.14 -0.04 -26.30
CA LEU A 22 7.01 -1.49 -26.50
C LEU A 22 8.35 -2.23 -26.59
N ASN A 23 9.45 -1.52 -26.88
CA ASN A 23 10.80 -2.10 -26.92
C ASN A 23 11.53 -2.02 -25.58
N LEU A 24 10.95 -1.40 -24.55
CA LEU A 24 11.54 -1.42 -23.21
C LEU A 24 11.33 -2.80 -22.54
N PRO A 25 12.20 -3.19 -21.61
CA PRO A 25 11.98 -4.38 -20.81
C PRO A 25 10.63 -4.29 -20.09
N LYS A 26 9.87 -5.39 -20.07
CA LYS A 26 8.65 -5.49 -19.27
C LYS A 26 9.01 -5.17 -17.81
N GLY A 27 8.28 -4.25 -17.17
CA GLY A 27 8.52 -3.99 -15.76
C GLY A 27 7.97 -5.08 -14.86
N THR A 28 8.17 -4.87 -13.57
CA THR A 28 7.94 -5.89 -12.56
C THR A 28 6.46 -5.90 -12.18
N GLU A 29 5.81 -7.05 -12.30
CA GLU A 29 4.44 -7.26 -11.85
C GLU A 29 4.45 -8.01 -10.52
N ALA A 30 3.71 -7.51 -9.53
CA ALA A 30 3.54 -8.16 -8.24
C ALA A 30 2.15 -8.78 -8.16
N PHE A 31 2.08 -10.10 -7.98
CA PHE A 31 0.84 -10.82 -7.74
C PHE A 31 0.72 -11.10 -6.24
N ILE A 32 -0.29 -10.51 -5.60
CA ILE A 32 -0.49 -10.57 -4.15
C ILE A 32 -1.82 -11.25 -3.88
N SER A 33 -1.76 -12.47 -3.36
CA SER A 33 -2.94 -13.19 -2.84
C SER A 33 -2.94 -13.16 -1.31
N ASP A 34 -4.06 -13.56 -0.72
CA ASP A 34 -4.17 -13.79 0.72
C ASP A 34 -3.83 -12.58 1.60
N ILE A 35 -4.19 -11.37 1.13
CA ILE A 35 -4.04 -10.15 1.94
C ILE A 35 -4.92 -10.24 3.18
N HIS A 36 -6.18 -10.67 3.00
CA HIS A 36 -7.13 -10.88 4.10
C HIS A 36 -7.17 -9.71 5.08
N GLY A 37 -7.17 -8.46 4.63
CA GLY A 37 -7.14 -7.26 5.48
C GLY A 37 -5.92 -7.11 6.40
N ASN A 38 -4.83 -7.83 6.15
CA ASN A 38 -3.58 -7.72 6.92
C ASN A 38 -2.67 -6.65 6.30
N ASN A 39 -2.82 -5.42 6.79
CA ASN A 39 -2.09 -4.26 6.28
C ASN A 39 -0.56 -4.43 6.39
N ASP A 40 -0.05 -4.92 7.53
CA ASP A 40 1.41 -5.04 7.77
C ASP A 40 2.10 -5.97 6.76
N LYS A 41 1.48 -7.12 6.46
CA LYS A 41 2.01 -8.06 5.47
C LYS A 41 2.01 -7.44 4.08
N TYR A 42 0.91 -6.78 3.71
CA TYR A 42 0.79 -6.08 2.44
C TYR A 42 1.88 -5.00 2.30
N LEU A 43 1.99 -4.10 3.28
CA LEU A 43 2.99 -3.03 3.28
C LEU A 43 4.41 -3.57 3.16
N ASN A 44 4.75 -4.66 3.87
CA ASN A 44 6.07 -5.26 3.75
C ASN A 44 6.36 -5.83 2.34
N ILE A 45 5.36 -6.41 1.67
CA ILE A 45 5.50 -6.88 0.28
C ILE A 45 5.76 -5.69 -0.65
N ILE A 46 4.99 -4.62 -0.50
CA ILE A 46 5.12 -3.42 -1.33
C ILE A 46 6.46 -2.72 -1.09
N ARG A 47 6.79 -2.43 0.16
CA ARG A 47 8.05 -1.77 0.57
C ARG A 47 9.28 -2.55 0.12
N SER A 48 9.20 -3.89 0.09
CA SER A 48 10.32 -4.73 -0.34
C SER A 48 10.44 -4.91 -1.85
N GLY A 49 9.45 -4.44 -2.61
CA GLY A 49 9.35 -4.77 -4.03
C GLY A 49 9.21 -6.28 -4.27
N ALA A 50 8.55 -7.01 -3.36
CA ALA A 50 8.56 -8.47 -3.30
C ALA A 50 9.99 -9.09 -3.30
N GLY A 51 10.94 -8.45 -2.60
CA GLY A 51 12.34 -8.84 -2.54
C GLY A 51 13.19 -8.41 -3.74
N ASN A 52 12.59 -7.75 -4.74
CA ASN A 52 13.31 -7.26 -5.92
C ASN A 52 14.35 -6.18 -5.53
N ILE A 53 14.02 -5.32 -4.56
CA ILE A 53 14.91 -4.21 -4.15
C ILE A 53 16.20 -4.74 -3.54
N SER A 54 16.13 -5.71 -2.63
CA SER A 54 17.34 -6.29 -2.02
C SER A 54 18.27 -6.91 -3.06
N ARG A 55 17.72 -7.60 -4.05
CA ARG A 55 18.49 -8.16 -5.16
C ARG A 55 19.17 -7.06 -5.99
N LYS A 56 18.47 -5.98 -6.29
CA LYS A 56 19.02 -4.85 -7.06
C LYS A 56 20.13 -4.11 -6.32
N VAL A 57 19.99 -3.93 -5.01
CA VAL A 57 21.03 -3.35 -4.16
C VAL A 57 22.26 -4.25 -4.13
N GLU A 58 22.07 -5.57 -4.02
CA GLU A 58 23.17 -6.54 -4.09
C GLU A 58 23.87 -6.51 -5.46
N GLU A 59 23.13 -6.54 -6.57
CA GLU A 59 23.66 -6.46 -7.93
C GLU A 59 24.48 -5.18 -8.16
N LEU A 60 23.99 -4.04 -7.67
CA LEU A 60 24.61 -2.73 -7.87
C LEU A 60 25.87 -2.52 -7.02
N PHE A 61 25.86 -2.98 -5.77
CA PHE A 61 26.93 -2.73 -4.80
C PHE A 61 27.80 -3.94 -4.48
N ASN A 62 27.68 -5.02 -5.26
CA ASN A 62 28.57 -6.17 -5.14
C ASN A 62 30.04 -5.73 -5.25
N GLY A 63 30.86 -6.13 -4.28
CA GLY A 63 32.27 -5.72 -4.21
C GLY A 63 32.53 -4.25 -3.83
N ARG A 64 31.50 -3.40 -3.73
CA ARG A 64 31.60 -1.97 -3.34
C ARG A 64 31.17 -1.73 -1.89
N LEU A 65 30.09 -2.36 -1.45
CA LEU A 65 29.60 -2.31 -0.07
C LEU A 65 29.66 -3.68 0.58
N THR A 66 29.92 -3.71 1.89
CA THR A 66 29.79 -4.93 2.69
C THR A 66 28.34 -5.41 2.72
N THR A 67 28.10 -6.71 2.90
CA THR A 67 26.75 -7.27 3.03
C THR A 67 25.94 -6.61 4.15
N LEU A 68 26.60 -6.17 5.23
CA LEU A 68 25.95 -5.43 6.32
C LEU A 68 25.46 -4.05 5.85
N ASN A 69 26.30 -3.31 5.13
CA ASN A 69 25.92 -1.97 4.62
C ASN A 69 24.86 -2.06 3.52
N GLN A 70 24.90 -3.09 2.67
CA GLN A 70 23.82 -3.37 1.72
C GLN A 70 22.50 -3.62 2.46
N LYS A 71 22.49 -4.45 3.51
CA LYS A 71 21.28 -4.68 4.33
C LYS A 71 20.78 -3.42 5.01
N LYS A 72 21.67 -2.54 5.49
CA LYS A 72 21.28 -1.23 6.06
C LYS A 72 20.61 -0.35 5.01
N LEU A 73 21.15 -0.29 3.79
CA LEU A 73 20.56 0.48 2.69
C LEU A 73 19.19 -0.09 2.30
N VAL A 74 19.05 -1.41 2.20
CA VAL A 74 17.75 -2.07 1.97
C VAL A 74 16.76 -1.75 3.08
N CYS A 75 17.18 -1.80 4.33
CA CYS A 75 16.34 -1.47 5.49
C CYS A 75 15.85 -0.01 5.43
N LEU A 76 16.74 0.93 5.07
CA LEU A 76 16.38 2.33 4.85
C LEU A 76 15.38 2.49 3.70
N ILE A 77 15.54 1.76 2.60
CA ILE A 77 14.59 1.81 1.49
C ILE A 77 13.22 1.29 1.93
N TYR A 78 13.16 0.25 2.77
CA TYR A 78 11.89 -0.36 3.18
C TYR A 78 11.15 0.46 4.24
N TYR A 79 11.89 1.10 5.14
CA TYR A 79 11.37 1.77 6.34
C TYR A 79 12.09 3.12 6.53
N PRO A 80 11.94 4.07 5.59
CA PRO A 80 12.76 5.27 5.59
C PRO A 80 12.50 6.14 6.81
N GLU A 81 11.24 6.33 7.20
CA GLU A 81 10.86 7.14 8.36
C GLU A 81 11.42 6.53 9.66
N GLU A 82 11.23 5.22 9.88
CA GLU A 82 11.66 4.56 11.11
C GLU A 82 13.19 4.48 11.23
N VAL A 83 13.89 4.29 10.10
CA VAL A 83 15.36 4.26 10.09
C VAL A 83 15.95 5.64 10.30
N LEU A 84 15.38 6.69 9.70
CA LEU A 84 15.82 8.07 9.90
C LEU A 84 15.60 8.52 11.34
N GLU A 85 14.41 8.28 11.91
CA GLU A 85 14.13 8.63 13.31
C GLU A 85 15.13 7.97 14.29
N LYS A 86 15.51 6.72 14.00
CA LYS A 86 16.52 6.02 14.78
C LYS A 86 17.92 6.60 14.60
N ASN A 87 18.31 6.95 13.38
CA ASN A 87 19.62 7.50 13.08
C ASN A 87 19.79 8.91 13.64
N ASP A 88 18.77 9.77 13.56
CA ASP A 88 18.79 11.12 14.11
C ASP A 88 18.94 11.12 15.65
N LYS A 89 18.46 10.07 16.33
CA LYS A 89 18.69 9.87 17.77
C LYS A 89 20.10 9.39 18.10
N GLN A 90 20.81 8.78 17.16
CA GLN A 90 22.14 8.20 17.36
C GLN A 90 23.26 9.15 16.91
N LEU A 91 23.05 9.90 15.84
CA LEU A 91 23.99 10.85 15.27
C LEU A 91 23.81 12.20 15.95
N THR A 92 24.52 12.40 17.07
CA THR A 92 24.46 13.66 17.82
C THR A 92 25.43 14.72 17.29
N ASP A 93 26.45 14.30 16.54
CA ASP A 93 27.40 15.21 15.91
C ASP A 93 26.89 15.68 14.54
N ILE A 94 27.00 16.99 14.29
CA ILE A 94 26.43 17.63 13.09
C ILE A 94 27.23 17.22 11.86
N ASP A 95 28.56 17.17 11.94
CA ASP A 95 29.41 16.85 10.80
C ASP A 95 29.24 15.37 10.41
N GLU A 96 29.13 14.47 11.39
CA GLU A 96 28.81 13.06 11.16
C GLU A 96 27.42 12.87 10.53
N SER A 97 26.42 13.64 10.99
CA SER A 97 25.07 13.61 10.43
C SER A 97 25.05 14.07 8.98
N GLU A 98 25.69 15.21 8.68
CA GLU A 98 25.75 15.76 7.32
C GLU A 98 26.49 14.81 6.36
N GLN A 99 27.61 14.23 6.81
CA GLN A 99 28.34 13.23 6.02
C GLN A 99 27.48 11.97 5.78
N TRP A 100 26.74 11.51 6.78
CA TRP A 100 25.84 10.35 6.63
C TRP A 100 24.75 10.62 5.58
N TYR A 101 24.13 11.79 5.59
CA TYR A 101 23.15 12.17 4.57
C TYR A 101 23.78 12.26 3.18
N MET A 102 24.97 12.85 3.05
CA MET A 102 25.70 12.91 1.78
C MET A 102 25.94 11.51 1.20
N ASP A 103 26.47 10.58 2.00
CA ASP A 103 26.77 9.22 1.55
C ASP A 103 25.48 8.44 1.23
N THR A 104 24.47 8.59 2.06
CA THR A 104 23.18 7.90 1.91
C THR A 104 22.44 8.35 0.66
N ILE A 105 22.37 9.66 0.42
CA ILE A 105 21.71 10.23 -0.76
C ILE A 105 22.42 9.77 -2.04
N ASN A 106 23.76 9.77 -2.07
CA ASN A 106 24.50 9.26 -3.22
C ASN A 106 24.17 7.79 -3.52
N HIS A 107 24.20 6.92 -2.51
CA HIS A 107 23.83 5.51 -2.69
C HIS A 107 22.38 5.34 -3.17
N LEU A 108 21.44 6.11 -2.62
CA LEU A 108 20.03 6.05 -3.03
C LEU A 108 19.83 6.53 -4.47
N ILE A 109 20.53 7.58 -4.92
CA ILE A 109 20.49 8.03 -6.32
C ILE A 109 21.02 6.94 -7.25
N GLU A 110 22.10 6.24 -6.88
CA GLU A 110 22.59 5.10 -7.67
C GLU A 110 21.55 3.97 -7.79
N VAL A 111 20.88 3.61 -6.68
CA VAL A 111 19.79 2.61 -6.69
C VAL A 111 18.63 3.09 -7.55
N MET A 112 18.22 4.35 -7.39
CA MET A 112 17.14 4.98 -8.15
C MET A 112 17.41 4.88 -9.65
N ARG A 113 18.62 5.23 -10.09
CA ARG A 113 19.02 5.13 -11.51
C ARG A 113 18.95 3.69 -12.00
N TYR A 114 19.44 2.75 -11.20
CA TYR A 114 19.42 1.34 -11.54
C TYR A 114 17.99 0.78 -11.69
N VAL A 115 17.04 1.18 -10.84
CA VAL A 115 15.62 0.78 -10.98
C VAL A 115 14.92 1.52 -12.13
N ALA A 116 15.24 2.80 -12.34
CA ALA A 116 14.60 3.68 -13.31
C ALA A 116 14.97 3.38 -14.77
N ASN A 117 16.15 2.82 -15.04
CA ASN A 117 16.69 2.62 -16.40
C ASN A 117 15.79 1.82 -17.37
N LYS A 118 14.85 1.01 -16.85
CA LYS A 118 13.89 0.25 -17.68
C LYS A 118 12.60 1.01 -18.00
N TYR A 119 12.42 2.22 -17.46
CA TYR A 119 11.19 2.99 -17.56
C TYR A 119 11.35 4.27 -18.38
N PRO A 120 10.31 4.69 -19.11
CA PRO A 120 10.24 6.03 -19.68
C PRO A 120 10.33 7.13 -18.60
N SER A 121 10.86 8.30 -18.98
CA SER A 121 11.00 9.45 -18.09
C SER A 121 9.69 9.91 -17.44
N ASN A 122 8.55 9.76 -18.12
CA ASN A 122 7.26 10.12 -17.53
C ASN A 122 6.86 9.20 -16.37
N ILE A 123 7.17 7.89 -16.43
CA ILE A 123 6.87 6.96 -15.33
C ILE A 123 7.74 7.29 -14.11
N VAL A 124 9.03 7.57 -14.34
CA VAL A 124 9.96 8.01 -13.30
C VAL A 124 9.46 9.29 -12.62
N LYS A 125 8.96 10.26 -13.39
CA LYS A 125 8.40 11.50 -12.85
C LYS A 125 7.15 11.28 -12.00
N ILE A 126 6.23 10.41 -12.43
CA ILE A 126 5.02 10.11 -11.64
C ILE A 126 5.40 9.38 -10.33
N ALA A 127 6.52 8.63 -10.32
CA ALA A 127 6.96 7.91 -9.12
C ALA A 127 7.52 8.85 -8.03
N LEU A 128 7.97 10.03 -8.43
CA LEU A 128 8.51 11.05 -7.54
C LEU A 128 7.40 11.99 -7.07
N ASP A 129 7.31 12.20 -5.76
CA ASP A 129 6.35 13.16 -5.20
C ASP A 129 6.77 14.61 -5.51
N ASN A 130 5.76 15.47 -5.67
CA ASN A 130 5.68 16.62 -6.55
C ASN A 130 6.66 17.78 -6.29
N HIS A 131 7.42 17.83 -5.19
CA HIS A 131 8.34 18.95 -4.93
C HIS A 131 9.82 18.63 -5.19
N PHE A 132 10.21 17.36 -5.24
CA PHE A 132 11.58 16.94 -5.59
C PHE A 132 11.72 16.40 -7.01
N HIS A 133 10.64 16.39 -7.81
CA HIS A 133 10.63 15.72 -9.11
C HIS A 133 11.73 16.24 -10.05
N GLU A 134 11.98 17.55 -10.10
CA GLU A 134 12.99 18.14 -10.99
C GLU A 134 14.38 17.69 -10.55
N PHE A 135 14.63 17.78 -9.25
CA PHE A 135 15.93 17.50 -8.67
C PHE A 135 16.32 16.03 -8.81
N VAL A 136 15.41 15.12 -8.44
CA VAL A 136 15.68 13.68 -8.55
C VAL A 136 15.71 13.25 -10.01
N TYR A 137 14.90 13.84 -10.89
CA TYR A 137 14.97 13.57 -12.32
C TYR A 137 16.32 13.98 -12.91
N GLU A 138 16.83 15.15 -12.54
CA GLU A 138 18.14 15.62 -12.99
C GLU A 138 19.29 14.74 -12.46
N LEU A 139 19.26 14.40 -11.18
CA LEU A 139 20.25 13.51 -10.56
C LEU A 139 20.18 12.08 -11.13
N SER A 140 18.99 11.60 -11.50
CA SER A 140 18.83 10.28 -12.11
C SER A 140 19.25 10.24 -13.58
N SER A 141 18.98 11.31 -14.33
CA SER A 141 19.35 11.46 -15.74
C SER A 141 20.81 11.88 -15.94
N ALA A 142 21.52 12.13 -14.85
CA ALA A 142 22.93 12.52 -14.85
C ALA A 142 23.79 11.51 -15.58
N ASP A 143 24.61 11.99 -16.52
CA ASP A 143 25.70 11.21 -17.05
C ASP A 143 26.88 11.33 -16.08
N LEU A 144 27.08 10.30 -15.26
CA LEU A 144 28.18 10.28 -14.30
C LEU A 144 29.55 10.19 -14.99
N SER A 145 29.62 9.87 -16.28
CA SER A 145 30.87 9.88 -17.04
C SER A 145 31.29 11.28 -17.50
N ALA A 146 30.39 12.27 -17.40
CA ALA A 146 30.70 13.66 -17.68
C ALA A 146 31.36 14.31 -16.47
N GLU A 147 32.70 14.31 -16.43
CA GLU A 147 33.51 14.90 -15.35
C GLU A 147 33.09 16.35 -15.03
N ASP A 148 32.75 17.14 -16.04
CA ASP A 148 32.33 18.55 -15.90
C ASP A 148 31.04 18.74 -15.07
N LYS A 149 30.19 17.71 -14.97
CA LYS A 149 28.91 17.79 -14.22
C LYS A 149 28.99 17.23 -12.81
N GLN A 150 30.05 16.51 -12.45
CA GLN A 150 30.22 15.97 -11.09
C GLN A 150 30.20 17.05 -10.00
N PRO A 151 30.90 18.21 -10.15
CA PRO A 151 30.84 19.28 -9.15
C PRO A 151 29.44 19.86 -8.98
N TYR A 152 28.67 19.94 -10.06
CA TYR A 152 27.30 20.43 -10.04
C TYR A 152 26.39 19.52 -9.19
N TYR A 153 26.44 18.20 -9.41
CA TYR A 153 25.64 17.25 -8.62
C TYR A 153 26.08 17.19 -7.17
N HIS A 154 27.38 17.27 -6.90
CA HIS A 154 27.89 17.31 -5.54
C HIS A 154 27.38 18.54 -4.78
N GLU A 155 27.45 19.73 -5.38
CA GLU A 155 26.97 20.96 -4.74
C GLU A 155 25.45 20.94 -4.54
N MET A 156 24.71 20.29 -5.43
CA MET A 156 23.27 20.10 -5.30
C MET A 156 22.91 19.22 -4.09
N ILE A 157 23.56 18.06 -3.93
CA ILE A 157 23.33 17.18 -2.76
C ILE A 157 23.75 17.92 -1.47
N LYS A 158 24.90 18.60 -1.50
CA LYS A 158 25.38 19.41 -0.38
C LYS A 158 24.37 20.50 0.02
N ASN A 159 23.76 21.17 -0.94
CA ASN A 159 22.73 22.17 -0.66
C ASN A 159 21.48 21.56 -0.03
N ILE A 160 21.04 20.37 -0.46
CA ILE A 160 19.93 19.64 0.17
C ILE A 160 20.23 19.39 1.65
N VAL A 161 21.45 18.94 1.97
CA VAL A 161 21.89 18.67 3.34
C VAL A 161 21.99 19.96 4.16
N ASN A 162 22.63 21.00 3.62
CA ASN A 162 22.82 22.29 4.29
C ASN A 162 21.49 23.01 4.59
N LEU A 163 20.51 22.88 3.69
CA LEU A 163 19.16 23.43 3.86
C LEU A 163 18.29 22.57 4.79
N ARG A 164 18.85 21.53 5.42
CA ARG A 164 18.15 20.61 6.33
C ARG A 164 16.99 19.86 5.66
N MET A 165 17.09 19.62 4.34
CA MET A 165 16.12 18.87 3.54
C MET A 165 16.51 17.39 3.34
N GLY A 166 17.60 16.94 3.97
CA GLY A 166 18.17 15.59 3.78
C GLY A 166 17.21 14.45 4.13
N ALA A 167 16.44 14.59 5.22
CA ALA A 167 15.47 13.58 5.66
C ALA A 167 14.31 13.45 4.66
N ASP A 168 13.63 14.54 4.33
CA ASP A 168 12.51 14.57 3.39
C ASP A 168 12.93 14.08 2.00
N PHE A 169 14.12 14.49 1.53
CA PHE A 169 14.66 14.03 0.27
C PHE A 169 14.93 12.51 0.28
N THR A 170 15.54 12.01 1.36
CA THR A 170 15.81 10.57 1.54
C THR A 170 14.52 9.76 1.49
N ILE A 171 13.49 10.20 2.23
CA ILE A 171 12.15 9.58 2.24
C ILE A 171 11.58 9.55 0.82
N ALA A 172 11.55 10.70 0.13
CA ALA A 172 10.99 10.80 -1.22
C ALA A 172 11.69 9.87 -2.23
N VAL A 173 13.02 9.78 -2.16
CA VAL A 173 13.80 8.88 -3.04
C VAL A 173 13.53 7.41 -2.69
N CYS A 174 13.44 7.04 -1.42
CA CYS A 174 13.08 5.68 -1.00
C CYS A 174 11.69 5.26 -1.52
N HIS A 175 10.67 6.10 -1.33
CA HIS A 175 9.32 5.84 -1.84
C HIS A 175 9.28 5.71 -3.36
N ALA A 176 10.01 6.56 -4.08
CA ALA A 176 10.10 6.44 -5.52
C ALA A 176 10.84 5.15 -5.97
N ILE A 177 11.87 4.69 -5.23
CA ILE A 177 12.51 3.39 -5.48
C ILE A 177 11.50 2.25 -5.30
N GLN A 178 10.68 2.30 -4.24
CA GLN A 178 9.63 1.29 -3.99
C GLN A 178 8.62 1.25 -5.14
N LYS A 179 8.12 2.41 -5.58
CA LYS A 179 7.18 2.55 -6.70
C LYS A 179 7.77 2.10 -8.03
N LEU A 180 9.07 2.30 -8.26
CA LEU A 180 9.74 1.83 -9.49
C LEU A 180 10.16 0.35 -9.41
N ALA A 181 10.25 -0.23 -8.21
CA ALA A 181 10.59 -1.63 -8.04
C ALA A 181 9.47 -2.58 -8.51
N ILE A 182 8.20 -2.14 -8.42
CA ILE A 182 7.00 -2.83 -8.88
C ILE A 182 6.24 -1.88 -9.80
N GLU A 183 6.08 -2.21 -11.08
CA GLU A 183 5.32 -1.36 -12.03
C GLU A 183 3.81 -1.53 -11.86
N ARG A 184 3.35 -2.77 -11.65
CA ARG A 184 1.93 -3.11 -11.58
C ARG A 184 1.69 -4.06 -10.42
N ILE A 185 0.65 -3.79 -9.65
CA ILE A 185 0.16 -4.68 -8.59
C ILE A 185 -1.12 -5.37 -9.07
N HIS A 186 -1.14 -6.68 -8.94
CA HIS A 186 -2.33 -7.51 -9.12
C HIS A 186 -2.74 -8.05 -7.76
N ILE A 187 -3.88 -7.58 -7.25
CA ILE A 187 -4.46 -8.10 -6.02
C ILE A 187 -5.40 -9.25 -6.40
N ILE A 188 -5.06 -10.46 -5.95
CA ILE A 188 -5.80 -11.68 -6.31
C ILE A 188 -6.68 -12.09 -5.13
N GLY A 189 -7.88 -11.55 -5.13
CA GLY A 189 -9.00 -11.94 -4.27
C GLY A 189 -8.81 -11.72 -2.77
N ASP A 190 -9.95 -11.82 -2.08
CA ASP A 190 -10.06 -11.84 -0.63
C ASP A 190 -9.30 -10.69 0.05
N THR A 191 -9.42 -9.49 -0.54
CA THR A 191 -8.90 -8.26 0.07
C THR A 191 -9.68 -7.99 1.35
N TYR A 192 -11.00 -8.13 1.28
CA TYR A 192 -11.93 -7.99 2.40
C TYR A 192 -12.37 -9.37 2.94
N ASP A 193 -11.52 -10.05 3.71
CA ASP A 193 -11.92 -11.27 4.45
C ASP A 193 -11.78 -11.11 5.97
N ARG A 194 -10.60 -11.40 6.55
CA ARG A 194 -10.46 -11.66 8.01
C ARG A 194 -9.78 -10.56 8.81
N GLY A 195 -9.04 -9.69 8.15
CA GLY A 195 -8.17 -8.72 8.79
C GLY A 195 -8.92 -7.45 9.15
N ALA A 196 -8.35 -6.73 10.11
CA ALA A 196 -8.99 -5.59 10.74
C ALA A 196 -9.08 -4.35 9.84
N HIS A 197 -8.16 -4.20 8.87
CA HIS A 197 -8.00 -2.94 8.13
C HIS A 197 -7.82 -3.12 6.61
N PRO A 198 -8.79 -3.72 5.89
CA PRO A 198 -8.78 -3.74 4.43
C PRO A 198 -9.00 -2.36 3.80
N ASP A 199 -9.64 -1.44 4.50
CA ASP A 199 -9.81 -0.03 4.15
C ASP A 199 -8.46 0.69 3.94
N LEU A 200 -7.51 0.52 4.87
CA LEU A 200 -6.17 1.11 4.76
C LEU A 200 -5.38 0.60 3.56
N ILE A 201 -5.63 -0.65 3.13
CA ILE A 201 -4.98 -1.22 1.94
C ILE A 201 -5.50 -0.55 0.68
N ILE A 202 -6.82 -0.33 0.59
CA ILE A 202 -7.43 0.37 -0.55
C ILE A 202 -6.98 1.84 -0.58
N GLU A 203 -7.00 2.52 0.56
CA GLU A 203 -6.52 3.91 0.69
C GLU A 203 -5.06 4.02 0.23
N HIS A 204 -4.18 3.16 0.74
CA HIS A 204 -2.78 3.13 0.32
C HIS A 204 -2.62 2.86 -1.18
N LEU A 205 -3.37 1.90 -1.76
CA LEU A 205 -3.31 1.65 -3.20
C LEU A 205 -3.73 2.86 -4.03
N ASN A 206 -4.83 3.53 -3.65
CA ASN A 206 -5.35 4.70 -4.34
C ASN A 206 -4.41 5.91 -4.23
N GLU A 207 -3.87 6.18 -3.05
CA GLU A 207 -3.02 7.35 -2.80
C GLU A 207 -1.60 7.16 -3.31
N SER A 208 -1.05 5.95 -3.15
CA SER A 208 0.39 5.73 -3.29
C SER A 208 0.78 5.03 -4.59
N TRP A 209 -0.15 4.36 -5.28
CA TRP A 209 0.18 3.49 -6.40
C TRP A 209 -0.40 3.93 -7.75
N GLN A 210 0.43 3.87 -8.80
CA GLN A 210 0.06 4.38 -10.12
C GLN A 210 -0.78 3.40 -10.95
N ASN A 211 -0.58 2.10 -10.72
CA ASN A 211 -1.10 1.07 -11.61
C ASN A 211 -1.33 -0.23 -10.83
N PHE A 212 -2.60 -0.52 -10.57
CA PHE A 212 -3.02 -1.75 -9.91
C PHE A 212 -4.34 -2.25 -10.48
N ASP A 213 -4.62 -3.53 -10.28
CA ASP A 213 -5.90 -4.13 -10.60
C ASP A 213 -6.27 -5.23 -9.58
N PHE A 214 -7.56 -5.56 -9.57
CA PHE A 214 -8.15 -6.55 -8.68
C PHE A 214 -8.76 -7.70 -9.48
N GLU A 215 -8.45 -8.91 -9.07
CA GLU A 215 -9.27 -10.09 -9.36
C GLU A 215 -10.16 -10.35 -8.15
N TRP A 216 -11.49 -10.32 -8.34
CA TRP A 216 -12.43 -10.43 -7.23
C TRP A 216 -12.51 -11.86 -6.69
N GLY A 217 -12.26 -11.99 -5.38
CA GLY A 217 -12.44 -13.23 -4.65
C GLY A 217 -13.90 -13.45 -4.24
N ASN A 218 -14.17 -14.63 -3.68
CA ASN A 218 -15.51 -14.95 -3.18
C ASN A 218 -15.89 -14.07 -1.99
N HIS A 219 -14.92 -13.63 -1.17
CA HIS A 219 -15.21 -12.72 -0.07
C HIS A 219 -15.53 -11.31 -0.59
N ASP A 220 -14.80 -10.81 -1.57
CA ASP A 220 -15.07 -9.48 -2.15
C ASP A 220 -16.48 -9.42 -2.78
N VAL A 221 -16.93 -10.50 -3.42
CA VAL A 221 -18.31 -10.62 -3.93
C VAL A 221 -19.36 -10.57 -2.81
N LEU A 222 -19.07 -11.07 -1.61
CA LEU A 222 -19.98 -10.93 -0.47
C LEU A 222 -20.11 -9.47 -0.02
N TRP A 223 -19.01 -8.71 -0.03
CA TRP A 223 -19.03 -7.29 0.28
C TRP A 223 -19.78 -6.49 -0.78
N MET A 224 -19.48 -6.71 -2.08
CA MET A 224 -20.22 -6.08 -3.18
C MET A 224 -21.70 -6.42 -3.17
N GLY A 225 -22.06 -7.69 -2.91
CA GLY A 225 -23.45 -8.11 -2.78
C GLY A 225 -24.16 -7.47 -1.59
N SER A 226 -23.45 -7.27 -0.48
CA SER A 226 -23.98 -6.56 0.69
C SER A 226 -24.26 -5.09 0.37
N MET A 227 -23.32 -4.43 -0.32
CA MET A 227 -23.48 -3.07 -0.82
C MET A 227 -24.67 -2.94 -1.79
N ALA A 228 -24.87 -3.91 -2.67
CA ALA A 228 -26.02 -3.96 -3.58
C ALA A 228 -27.35 -4.26 -2.88
N GLY A 229 -27.37 -4.41 -1.55
CA GLY A 229 -28.58 -4.60 -0.75
C GLY A 229 -29.01 -6.05 -0.57
N SER A 230 -28.18 -7.04 -0.94
CA SER A 230 -28.50 -8.45 -0.72
C SER A 230 -28.51 -8.78 0.77
N LYS A 231 -29.70 -9.02 1.32
CA LYS A 231 -29.88 -9.44 2.72
C LYS A 231 -29.07 -10.70 3.07
N LEU A 232 -28.97 -11.63 2.13
CA LEU A 232 -28.20 -12.87 2.31
C LEU A 232 -26.70 -12.60 2.40
N CYS A 233 -26.18 -11.71 1.55
CA CYS A 233 -24.78 -11.31 1.60
C CYS A 233 -24.48 -10.56 2.90
N MET A 234 -25.31 -9.60 3.30
CA MET A 234 -25.14 -8.84 4.56
C MET A 234 -25.12 -9.76 5.78
N LEU A 235 -26.04 -10.73 5.84
CA LEU A 235 -26.07 -11.70 6.93
C LEU A 235 -24.81 -12.58 6.94
N ASN A 236 -24.34 -13.03 5.78
CA ASN A 236 -23.13 -13.83 5.72
C ASN A 236 -21.86 -13.01 6.07
N LEU A 237 -21.81 -11.75 5.67
CA LEU A 237 -20.76 -10.80 6.02
C LEU A 237 -20.70 -10.61 7.54
N LEU A 238 -21.82 -10.26 8.20
CA LEU A 238 -21.90 -10.13 9.66
C LEU A 238 -21.45 -11.41 10.39
N ARG A 239 -21.82 -12.58 9.86
CA ARG A 239 -21.38 -13.87 10.41
C ARG A 239 -19.88 -14.06 10.32
N ILE A 240 -19.29 -13.75 9.17
CA ILE A 240 -17.85 -13.90 8.92
C ILE A 240 -17.10 -12.89 9.80
N SER A 241 -17.53 -11.64 9.85
CA SER A 241 -16.96 -10.61 10.73
C SER A 241 -17.01 -11.04 12.21
N ALA A 242 -18.14 -11.55 12.71
CA ALA A 242 -18.22 -12.08 14.07
C ALA A 242 -17.29 -13.29 14.29
N ARG A 243 -17.18 -14.19 13.30
CA ARG A 243 -16.33 -15.39 13.39
C ARG A 243 -14.83 -15.06 13.47
N TYR A 244 -14.41 -13.96 12.86
CA TYR A 244 -13.02 -13.53 12.80
C TYR A 244 -12.72 -12.30 13.66
N HIS A 245 -13.62 -11.94 14.60
CA HIS A 245 -13.46 -10.78 15.47
C HIS A 245 -13.22 -9.47 14.69
N ASN A 246 -13.95 -9.30 13.59
CA ASN A 246 -13.84 -8.16 12.68
C ASN A 246 -15.14 -7.33 12.65
N LEU A 247 -15.92 -7.35 13.74
CA LEU A 247 -17.11 -6.50 13.86
C LEU A 247 -16.73 -5.03 14.08
N GLY A 248 -15.55 -4.76 14.66
CA GLY A 248 -15.01 -3.41 14.84
C GLY A 248 -14.88 -2.67 13.51
N LEU A 249 -14.40 -3.33 12.44
CA LEU A 249 -14.37 -2.76 11.10
C LEU A 249 -15.73 -2.20 10.66
N LEU A 250 -16.83 -2.89 10.95
CA LEU A 250 -18.18 -2.45 10.57
C LEU A 250 -18.66 -1.26 11.40
N GLU A 251 -18.29 -1.19 12.67
CA GLU A 251 -18.66 -0.09 13.56
C GLU A 251 -17.77 1.14 13.32
N ASP A 252 -16.45 0.96 13.28
CA ASP A 252 -15.46 2.03 13.30
C ASP A 252 -15.24 2.65 11.92
N VAL A 253 -15.22 1.84 10.86
CA VAL A 253 -14.96 2.31 9.48
C VAL A 253 -16.25 2.54 8.71
N TYR A 254 -17.25 1.67 8.92
CA TYR A 254 -18.51 1.73 8.18
C TYR A 254 -19.69 2.35 8.95
N ASP A 255 -19.47 2.81 10.18
CA ASP A 255 -20.48 3.47 11.04
C ASP A 255 -21.79 2.67 11.18
N MET A 256 -21.68 1.34 11.21
CA MET A 256 -22.84 0.45 11.38
C MET A 256 -23.21 0.29 12.86
N ASP A 257 -24.41 0.72 13.25
CA ASP A 257 -24.91 0.45 14.61
C ASP A 257 -25.27 -1.04 14.80
N LEU A 258 -24.38 -1.79 15.44
CA LEU A 258 -24.60 -3.19 15.79
C LEU A 258 -25.25 -3.38 17.16
N THR A 259 -25.62 -2.32 17.90
CA THR A 259 -26.19 -2.41 19.25
C THR A 259 -27.41 -3.30 19.31
N SER A 260 -28.31 -3.17 18.33
CA SER A 260 -29.53 -3.98 18.25
C SER A 260 -29.23 -5.45 17.97
N LEU A 261 -28.24 -5.73 17.12
CA LEU A 261 -27.77 -7.08 16.83
C LEU A 261 -27.17 -7.73 18.08
N ARG A 262 -26.31 -7.00 18.80
CA ARG A 262 -25.66 -7.43 20.04
C ARG A 262 -26.66 -7.77 21.12
N LYS A 263 -27.61 -6.86 21.40
CA LYS A 263 -28.70 -7.10 22.36
C LYS A 263 -29.53 -8.32 21.99
N PHE A 264 -29.85 -8.50 20.71
CA PHE A 264 -30.59 -9.66 20.23
C PHE A 264 -29.81 -10.97 20.41
N ALA A 265 -28.51 -10.97 20.10
CA ALA A 265 -27.64 -12.12 20.25
C ALA A 265 -27.50 -12.54 21.72
N SER A 266 -27.11 -11.62 22.60
CA SER A 266 -26.88 -11.88 24.02
C SER A 266 -28.14 -12.35 24.76
N ASN A 267 -29.31 -11.79 24.43
CA ASN A 267 -30.57 -12.16 25.09
C ASN A 267 -31.08 -13.53 24.67
N ARG A 268 -30.73 -13.99 23.46
CA ARG A 268 -31.39 -15.15 22.84
C ARG A 268 -30.49 -16.37 22.70
N TYR A 269 -29.17 -16.19 22.74
CA TYR A 269 -28.20 -17.23 22.48
C TYR A 269 -27.12 -17.26 23.57
N LYS A 270 -26.92 -18.42 24.21
CA LYS A 270 -25.77 -18.66 25.10
C LYS A 270 -24.51 -18.91 24.28
N PRO A 271 -23.32 -18.40 24.64
CA PRO A 271 -22.08 -18.75 23.94
C PRO A 271 -21.87 -20.27 23.94
N LEU A 272 -21.35 -20.80 22.83
CA LEU A 272 -21.07 -22.23 22.66
C LEU A 272 -19.68 -22.38 22.07
N PRO A 273 -18.84 -23.30 22.58
CA PRO A 273 -17.44 -23.43 22.15
C PRO A 273 -17.26 -23.59 20.64
N ASN A 274 -18.17 -24.30 19.96
CA ASN A 274 -18.11 -24.53 18.51
C ASN A 274 -18.28 -23.26 17.65
N PHE A 275 -18.68 -22.14 18.25
CA PHE A 275 -18.90 -20.85 17.59
C PHE A 275 -17.96 -19.75 18.08
N GLU A 276 -16.99 -20.10 18.92
CA GLU A 276 -15.95 -19.17 19.34
C GLU A 276 -15.19 -18.62 18.12
N ALA A 277 -14.73 -17.37 18.24
CA ALA A 277 -13.94 -16.74 17.20
C ALA A 277 -12.71 -17.59 16.90
N ARG A 278 -12.38 -17.76 15.62
CA ARG A 278 -11.24 -18.62 15.20
C ARG A 278 -9.88 -17.95 15.38
N VAL A 279 -9.84 -16.76 15.94
CA VAL A 279 -8.65 -15.93 16.08
C VAL A 279 -8.34 -15.75 17.56
N ASN A 280 -7.09 -15.94 17.93
CA ASN A 280 -6.63 -15.77 19.31
C ASN A 280 -5.99 -14.37 19.41
N ILE A 281 -6.79 -13.36 19.77
CA ILE A 281 -6.32 -11.97 19.85
C ILE A 281 -5.89 -11.69 21.29
N ALA A 282 -4.65 -11.22 21.46
CA ALA A 282 -4.15 -10.81 22.76
C ALA A 282 -4.95 -9.59 23.26
N GLY A 283 -5.48 -9.66 24.49
CA GLY A 283 -6.24 -8.56 25.11
C GLY A 283 -7.76 -8.59 24.89
N LEU A 284 -8.30 -9.60 24.22
CA LEU A 284 -9.74 -9.80 24.06
C LEU A 284 -10.43 -10.01 25.41
N THR A 285 -11.40 -9.15 25.76
CA THR A 285 -12.20 -9.32 26.97
C THR A 285 -13.17 -10.50 26.82
N ASP A 286 -13.50 -11.19 27.92
CA ASP A 286 -14.45 -12.31 27.89
C ASP A 286 -15.84 -11.86 27.38
N ALA A 287 -16.23 -10.61 27.65
CA ALA A 287 -17.48 -10.03 27.15
C ALA A 287 -17.51 -9.87 25.62
N GLN A 288 -16.40 -9.44 25.00
CA GLN A 288 -16.28 -9.37 23.54
C GLN A 288 -16.29 -10.77 22.92
N ARG A 289 -15.54 -11.71 23.52
CA ARG A 289 -15.50 -13.11 23.08
C ARG A 289 -16.89 -13.75 23.11
N ASP A 290 -17.65 -13.55 24.19
CA ASP A 290 -19.01 -14.09 24.34
C ASP A 290 -19.98 -13.48 23.34
N LEU A 291 -19.84 -12.19 23.06
CA LEU A 291 -20.67 -11.45 22.12
C LEU A 291 -20.43 -11.91 20.67
N ASP A 292 -19.18 -12.12 20.27
CA ASP A 292 -18.85 -12.66 18.95
C ASP A 292 -19.32 -14.09 18.81
N THR A 293 -19.14 -14.90 19.85
CA THR A 293 -19.60 -16.29 19.90
C THR A 293 -21.11 -16.39 19.79
N ALA A 294 -21.86 -15.48 20.43
CA ALA A 294 -23.30 -15.37 20.30
C ALA A 294 -23.72 -14.87 18.90
N SER A 295 -22.94 -13.95 18.32
CA SER A 295 -23.21 -13.32 17.01
C SER A 295 -22.89 -14.24 15.81
N ASN A 296 -21.93 -15.15 15.96
CA ASN A 296 -21.49 -16.13 14.94
C ASN A 296 -22.47 -17.33 14.80
N LYS A 297 -23.59 -17.35 15.52
CA LYS A 297 -24.53 -18.48 15.43
C LYS A 297 -25.38 -18.43 14.14
N PRO A 298 -25.38 -19.50 13.33
CA PRO A 298 -26.19 -19.60 12.11
C PRO A 298 -27.69 -19.31 12.34
N ARG A 299 -28.19 -19.67 13.54
CA ARG A 299 -29.59 -19.52 13.93
C ARG A 299 -29.99 -18.08 14.28
N LEU A 300 -29.03 -17.18 14.54
CA LEU A 300 -29.25 -15.73 14.68
C LEU A 300 -29.62 -15.13 13.32
N LEU A 301 -28.88 -15.53 12.28
CA LEU A 301 -28.97 -15.00 10.92
C LEU A 301 -30.26 -15.39 10.22
N CYS A 302 -30.72 -16.64 10.40
CA CYS A 302 -32.02 -17.07 9.90
C CYS A 302 -33.19 -16.29 10.54
N ASN A 303 -33.06 -15.88 11.80
CA ASN A 303 -34.10 -15.12 12.51
C ASN A 303 -34.08 -13.62 12.19
N LEU A 304 -32.93 -13.06 11.79
CA LEU A 304 -32.79 -11.68 11.33
C LEU A 304 -33.47 -11.45 9.97
N ASN A 305 -33.35 -12.43 9.06
CA ASN A 305 -34.00 -12.39 7.75
C ASN A 305 -35.55 -12.45 7.84
N LEU A 306 -36.09 -12.93 8.96
CA LEU A 306 -37.53 -13.10 9.19
C LEU A 306 -38.22 -11.89 9.86
N LYS A 307 -37.48 -10.87 10.33
CA LYS A 307 -38.07 -9.82 11.20
C LYS A 307 -37.88 -8.36 10.77
N ASP A 308 -37.36 -8.07 9.57
CA ASP A 308 -37.30 -6.72 8.94
C ASP A 308 -36.71 -5.54 9.75
N LYS A 309 -36.22 -5.75 10.98
CA LYS A 309 -35.95 -4.65 11.93
C LYS A 309 -34.54 -4.06 11.89
N LEU A 310 -33.62 -4.59 11.10
CA LEU A 310 -32.22 -4.13 11.06
C LEU A 310 -31.79 -3.47 9.74
N LEU A 311 -32.59 -3.58 8.68
CA LEU A 311 -32.14 -3.26 7.31
C LEU A 311 -32.74 -1.99 6.70
N ASN A 312 -33.40 -1.15 7.50
CA ASN A 312 -33.88 0.16 7.04
C ASN A 312 -32.75 1.20 6.89
N GLY A 313 -31.51 0.88 7.28
CA GLY A 313 -30.32 1.73 7.13
C GLY A 313 -29.53 1.54 5.83
N GLY A 314 -29.99 0.68 4.91
CA GLY A 314 -29.27 0.34 3.67
C GLY A 314 -29.00 1.49 2.70
N GLN A 315 -29.51 2.71 2.98
CA GLN A 315 -29.21 3.89 2.18
C GLN A 315 -27.83 4.51 2.47
N ASN A 316 -27.26 4.32 3.67
CA ASN A 316 -25.94 4.89 4.02
C ASN A 316 -24.77 4.05 3.50
N LEU A 317 -24.95 2.72 3.37
CA LEU A 317 -23.92 1.81 2.85
C LEU A 317 -23.64 2.04 1.35
N ILE A 318 -24.66 2.49 0.61
CA ILE A 318 -24.61 2.75 -0.83
C ILE A 318 -23.76 4.00 -1.15
N TRP A 319 -23.77 5.02 -0.30
CA TRP A 319 -23.01 6.26 -0.53
C TRP A 319 -21.56 6.19 -0.04
N MET A 320 -21.27 5.45 1.05
CA MET A 320 -19.91 5.39 1.62
C MET A 320 -18.92 4.56 0.81
N ILE A 321 -19.33 3.39 0.29
CA ILE A 321 -18.43 2.52 -0.48
C ILE A 321 -18.17 3.09 -1.88
N VAL A 322 -19.16 3.76 -2.50
CA VAL A 322 -18.95 4.47 -3.79
C VAL A 322 -17.94 5.60 -3.64
N CYS A 323 -17.95 6.35 -2.53
CA CYS A 323 -17.01 7.45 -2.33
C CYS A 323 -15.57 7.00 -2.04
N TYR A 324 -15.36 5.81 -1.46
CA TYR A 324 -14.02 5.27 -1.15
C TYR A 324 -13.41 4.43 -2.29
N TRP A 325 -14.23 3.94 -3.23
CA TRP A 325 -13.77 3.06 -4.33
C TRP A 325 -13.75 3.71 -5.71
N ILE A 326 -14.42 4.85 -5.92
CA ILE A 326 -14.57 5.47 -7.26
C ILE A 326 -13.90 6.86 -7.35
N ASN A 327 -13.35 7.41 -6.27
CA ASN A 327 -12.53 8.63 -6.34
C ASN A 327 -11.05 8.33 -6.10
#